data_AF-A0AB39TLB9-F1
#
_entry.id   AF-A0AB39TLB9-F1
#
_cell.length_a   1.000
_cell.length_b   1.000
_cell.length_c   1.000
_cell.angle_alpha   90.00
_cell.angle_beta   90.00
_cell.angle_gamma   90.00
#
_symmetry.space_group_name_H-M   'P 1'
#
loop_
_entity.id
_entity.type
_entity.pdbx_description
1 polymer ?
#
loop_
_entity_poly.entity_id
_entity_poly.type
_entity_poly.pdbx_seq_one_letter_code
_entity_poly.pdbx_strand_id
1 'polypeptide(L)'
;MRVFPTLEAFAAARGSVLGSSGWRTVTQQRVDAFADATDDRQWIHTDPARAAGGPFGTTVAHGHLTLSLLPALCAEIYRIDGAAAGVNYGLDKVRFPAAVPVGSRIRGTAELVEAVDTPQGLRARVRVTVEVEGRDRPACVAESIALFLPPSLPPPVPSPVPSSVPSSVPSS
;
A
#
# COMPACT_ATOMS: atom_id res chain seq x y z
N MET A 1 5.09 10.65 -9.75
CA MET A 1 3.95 9.75 -9.52
C MET A 1 3.27 9.43 -10.85
N ARG A 2 3.05 8.15 -11.17
CA ARG A 2 2.33 7.66 -12.35
C ARG A 2 0.83 7.57 -12.05
N VAL A 3 -0.03 8.07 -12.93
CA VAL A 3 -1.48 8.06 -12.72
C VAL A 3 -2.14 7.10 -13.70
N PHE A 4 -3.01 6.25 -13.20
CA PHE A 4 -3.82 5.32 -13.98
C PHE A 4 -5.29 5.75 -13.91
N PRO A 5 -5.93 6.12 -15.04
CA PRO A 5 -7.30 6.62 -15.02
C PRO A 5 -8.32 5.53 -14.64
N THR A 6 -8.02 4.26 -14.91
CA THR A 6 -8.92 3.13 -14.67
C THR A 6 -8.17 1.93 -14.08
N LEU A 7 -8.91 1.00 -13.48
CA LEU A 7 -8.37 -0.30 -13.04
C LEU A 7 -7.77 -1.08 -14.24
N GLU A 8 -8.42 -1.02 -15.40
CA GLU A 8 -7.94 -1.66 -16.63
C GLU A 8 -6.61 -1.06 -17.11
N ALA A 9 -6.47 0.28 -17.08
CA ALA A 9 -5.20 0.93 -17.42
C ALA A 9 -4.08 0.55 -16.47
N PHE A 10 -4.39 0.36 -15.18
CA PHE A 10 -3.44 -0.17 -14.21
C PHE A 10 -3.08 -1.64 -14.52
N ALA A 11 -4.06 -2.50 -14.77
CA ALA A 11 -3.84 -3.91 -15.11
C ALA A 11 -2.98 -4.08 -16.38
N ALA A 12 -3.16 -3.20 -17.37
CA ALA A 12 -2.36 -3.17 -18.60
C ALA A 12 -0.87 -2.88 -18.36
N ALA A 13 -0.48 -2.34 -17.20
CA ALA A 13 0.92 -2.14 -16.81
C ALA A 13 1.58 -3.38 -16.19
N ARG A 14 0.90 -4.54 -16.19
CA ARG A 14 1.45 -5.79 -15.67
C ARG A 14 2.79 -6.12 -16.32
N GLY A 15 3.74 -6.56 -15.50
CA GLY A 15 5.12 -6.87 -15.90
C GLY A 15 6.04 -5.65 -15.98
N SER A 16 5.56 -4.45 -15.60
CA SER A 16 6.37 -3.23 -15.64
C SER A 16 6.70 -2.67 -14.25
N VAL A 17 7.83 -1.98 -14.17
CA VAL A 17 8.18 -1.11 -13.05
C VAL A 17 7.27 0.13 -13.09
N LEU A 18 6.57 0.39 -12.00
CA LEU A 18 5.64 1.51 -11.86
C LEU A 18 6.36 2.81 -11.50
N GLY A 19 7.52 2.71 -10.84
CA GLY A 19 8.39 3.81 -10.45
C GLY A 19 8.98 3.61 -9.06
N SER A 20 9.63 4.67 -8.55
CA SER A 20 10.24 4.70 -7.23
C SER A 20 9.73 5.92 -6.43
N SER A 21 9.62 5.75 -5.11
CA SER A 21 9.20 6.82 -4.19
C SER A 21 10.30 7.88 -4.03
N GLY A 22 9.99 8.94 -3.28
CA GLY A 22 11.05 9.80 -2.73
C GLY A 22 11.85 9.06 -1.65
N TRP A 23 12.97 9.67 -1.25
CA TRP A 23 13.72 9.24 -0.07
C TRP A 23 13.01 9.68 1.21
N ARG A 24 12.85 8.76 2.16
CA ARG A 24 12.20 9.00 3.45
C ARG A 24 13.14 8.66 4.59
N THR A 25 13.37 9.60 5.50
CA THR A 25 14.15 9.36 6.72
C THR A 25 13.34 8.52 7.71
N VAL A 26 13.98 7.50 8.29
CA VAL A 26 13.42 6.70 9.39
C VAL A 26 13.91 7.27 10.72
N THR A 27 13.00 7.87 11.48
CA THR A 27 13.31 8.56 12.75
C THR A 27 13.08 7.64 13.95
N GLN A 28 13.80 7.89 15.05
CA GLN A 28 13.60 7.18 16.31
C GLN A 28 12.14 7.30 16.78
N GLN A 29 11.56 8.51 16.71
CA GLN A 29 10.16 8.75 17.05
C GLN A 29 9.18 7.82 16.31
N ARG A 30 9.43 7.53 15.02
CA ARG A 30 8.58 6.61 14.26
C ARG A 30 8.77 5.16 14.71
N VAL A 31 10.00 4.78 15.01
CA VAL A 31 10.34 3.45 15.55
C VAL A 31 9.67 3.24 16.91
N ASP A 32 9.78 4.22 17.81
CA ASP A 32 9.14 4.16 19.13
C ASP A 32 7.62 4.13 19.03
N ALA A 33 7.02 4.98 18.19
CA ALA A 33 5.57 4.96 17.97
C ALA A 33 5.07 3.61 17.40
N PHE A 34 5.87 2.96 16.56
CA PHE A 34 5.54 1.61 16.07
C PHE A 34 5.69 0.56 17.18
N ALA A 35 6.73 0.67 18.02
CA ALA A 35 6.90 -0.19 19.19
C ALA A 35 5.71 -0.06 20.15
N ASP A 36 5.23 1.16 20.38
CA ASP A 36 4.07 1.42 21.22
C ASP A 36 2.77 0.85 20.64
N ALA A 37 2.62 0.91 19.31
CA ALA A 37 1.43 0.41 18.62
C ALA A 37 1.38 -1.12 18.48
N THR A 38 2.52 -1.81 18.63
CA THR A 38 2.64 -3.26 18.37
C THR A 38 3.17 -4.06 19.55
N ASP A 39 3.46 -3.40 20.66
CA ASP A 39 4.10 -3.94 21.87
C ASP A 39 5.50 -4.53 21.66
N ASP A 40 6.08 -4.42 20.46
CA ASP A 40 7.47 -4.83 20.19
C ASP A 40 8.46 -3.75 20.64
N ARG A 41 8.77 -3.79 21.94
CA ARG A 41 9.77 -2.92 22.58
C ARG A 41 11.15 -3.58 22.70
N GLN A 42 11.53 -4.46 21.78
CA GLN A 42 12.88 -5.03 21.80
C GLN A 42 13.94 -3.91 21.74
N TRP A 43 14.94 -3.98 22.63
CA TRP A 43 15.93 -2.91 22.85
C TRP A 43 16.68 -2.44 21.61
N ILE A 44 16.86 -3.30 20.59
CA ILE A 44 17.51 -2.92 19.32
C ILE A 44 16.71 -1.85 18.55
N HIS A 45 15.44 -1.66 18.90
CA HIS A 45 14.55 -0.67 18.31
C HIS A 45 14.42 0.57 19.21
N THR A 46 14.30 0.39 20.52
CA THR A 46 13.80 1.42 21.45
C THR A 46 14.82 1.94 22.47
N ASP A 47 16.01 1.35 22.58
CA ASP A 47 17.04 1.77 23.54
C ASP A 47 18.33 2.21 22.81
N PRO A 48 18.47 3.51 22.47
CA PRO A 48 19.65 4.04 21.79
C PRO A 48 20.96 3.81 22.56
N ALA A 49 20.93 3.93 23.89
CA ALA A 49 22.13 3.78 24.72
C ALA A 49 22.66 2.35 24.67
N ARG A 50 21.75 1.36 24.80
CA ARG A 50 22.12 -0.05 24.70
C ARG A 50 22.44 -0.44 23.26
N ALA A 51 21.69 0.06 22.27
CA ALA A 51 21.89 -0.22 20.84
C ALA A 51 23.24 0.27 20.32
N ALA A 52 23.79 1.36 20.87
CA ALA A 52 25.11 1.88 20.52
C ALA A 52 26.25 0.87 20.73
N GLY A 53 26.17 0.03 21.77
CA GLY A 53 27.11 -1.06 22.01
C GLY A 53 26.73 -2.39 21.35
N GLY A 54 25.63 -2.41 20.60
CA GLY A 54 25.05 -3.60 20.01
C GLY A 54 25.59 -3.93 18.60
N PRO A 55 25.08 -5.01 17.99
CA PRO A 55 25.57 -5.51 16.69
C PRO A 55 25.34 -4.55 15.51
N PHE A 56 24.45 -3.57 15.68
CA PHE A 56 24.14 -2.59 14.64
C PHE A 56 24.76 -1.20 14.89
N GLY A 57 25.37 -0.98 16.05
CA GLY A 57 25.98 0.29 16.46
C GLY A 57 25.01 1.46 16.68
N THR A 58 23.71 1.23 16.50
CA THR A 58 22.61 2.18 16.74
C THR A 58 21.29 1.40 16.74
N THR A 59 20.19 2.07 17.08
CA THR A 59 18.86 1.48 16.93
C THR A 59 18.55 1.23 15.46
N VAL A 60 17.78 0.18 15.19
CA VAL A 60 17.32 -0.17 13.85
C VAL A 60 15.80 -0.18 13.83
N ALA A 61 15.19 0.12 12.68
CA ALA A 61 13.76 0.01 12.52
C ALA A 61 13.29 -1.45 12.61
N HIS A 62 12.07 -1.67 13.10
CA HIS A 62 11.41 -2.97 12.99
C HIS A 62 11.29 -3.36 11.52
N GLY A 63 11.51 -4.65 11.20
CA GLY A 63 11.22 -5.17 9.86
C GLY A 63 9.76 -4.93 9.48
N HIS A 64 8.84 -5.18 10.42
CA HIS A 64 7.41 -4.93 10.24
C HIS A 64 7.06 -3.45 10.08
N LEU A 65 7.82 -2.52 10.66
CA LEU A 65 7.66 -1.09 10.38
C LEU A 65 8.02 -0.81 8.91
N THR A 66 9.16 -1.32 8.44
CA THR A 66 9.59 -1.15 7.03
C THR A 66 8.54 -1.71 6.06
N LEU A 67 7.98 -2.88 6.37
CA LEU A 67 6.88 -3.49 5.62
C LEU A 67 5.59 -2.64 5.67
N SER A 68 5.25 -2.10 6.83
CA SER A 68 4.08 -1.24 7.03
C SER A 68 4.17 0.10 6.31
N LEU A 69 5.36 0.51 5.86
CA LEU A 69 5.57 1.72 5.05
C LEU A 69 5.27 1.51 3.56
N LEU A 70 5.10 0.27 3.09
CA LEU A 70 4.82 -0.02 1.68
C LEU A 70 3.64 0.77 1.10
N PRO A 71 2.46 0.88 1.77
CA PRO A 71 1.34 1.66 1.23
C PRO A 71 1.70 3.14 1.03
N ALA A 72 2.44 3.73 1.97
CA ALA A 72 2.86 5.13 1.88
C ALA A 72 3.88 5.33 0.74
N LEU A 73 4.84 4.41 0.59
CA LEU A 73 5.82 4.47 -0.50
C LEU A 73 5.14 4.29 -1.87
N CYS A 74 4.22 3.33 -1.99
CA CYS A 74 3.46 3.11 -3.22
C CYS A 74 2.57 4.29 -3.60
N ALA A 75 1.99 4.99 -2.63
CA ALA A 75 1.18 6.18 -2.88
C ALA A 75 1.97 7.36 -3.49
N GLU A 76 3.30 7.41 -3.28
CA GLU A 76 4.18 8.37 -3.96
C GLU A 76 4.52 7.92 -5.41
N ILE A 77 4.47 6.61 -5.66
CA ILE A 77 4.83 5.98 -6.93
C ILE A 77 3.68 6.05 -7.92
N TYR A 78 2.50 5.59 -7.52
CA TYR A 78 1.34 5.50 -8.40
C TYR A 78 0.01 5.81 -7.71
N ARG A 79 -0.97 6.22 -8.52
CA ARG A 79 -2.38 6.40 -8.13
C ARG A 79 -3.29 5.79 -9.19
N ILE A 80 -4.40 5.21 -8.75
CA ILE A 80 -5.43 4.65 -9.64
C ILE A 80 -6.72 5.43 -9.41
N ASP A 81 -7.10 6.30 -10.34
CA ASP A 81 -8.26 7.18 -10.20
C ASP A 81 -9.58 6.38 -10.28
N GLY A 82 -9.55 5.26 -10.99
CA GLY A 82 -10.67 4.30 -11.07
C GLY A 82 -10.81 3.37 -9.86
N ALA A 83 -10.08 3.61 -8.76
CA ALA A 83 -10.22 2.86 -7.52
C ALA A 83 -10.78 3.76 -6.40
N ALA A 84 -11.81 3.30 -5.69
CA ALA A 84 -12.36 4.00 -4.54
C ALA A 84 -11.56 3.74 -3.26
N ALA A 85 -11.01 2.53 -3.12
CA ALA A 85 -10.16 2.15 -2.00
C ALA A 85 -9.19 1.04 -2.42
N GLY A 86 -8.03 1.01 -1.76
CA GLY A 86 -7.11 -0.11 -1.79
C GLY A 86 -7.12 -0.83 -0.44
N VAL A 87 -7.41 -2.12 -0.45
CA VAL A 87 -7.36 -2.98 0.75
C VAL A 87 -6.08 -3.78 0.72
N ASN A 88 -5.34 -3.80 1.83
CA ASN A 88 -4.26 -4.77 2.02
C ASN A 88 -4.89 -6.17 2.13
N TYR A 89 -4.79 -6.94 1.05
CA TYR A 89 -5.39 -8.27 0.96
C TYR A 89 -4.47 -9.33 1.56
N GLY A 90 -3.16 -9.11 1.50
CA GLY A 90 -2.18 -10.01 2.06
C GLY A 90 -0.77 -9.77 1.52
N LEU A 91 0.10 -10.72 1.85
CA LEU A 91 1.51 -10.73 1.47
C LEU A 91 1.86 -12.16 1.08
N ASP A 92 2.64 -12.31 0.00
CA ASP A 92 3.30 -13.57 -0.32
C ASP A 92 4.71 -13.57 0.29
N LYS A 93 5.75 -13.69 -0.54
CA LYS A 93 7.13 -13.73 -0.07
C LYS A 93 7.56 -12.36 0.46
N VAL A 94 7.96 -12.32 1.72
CA VAL A 94 8.60 -11.16 2.37
C VAL A 94 9.96 -11.57 2.92
N ARG A 95 10.98 -10.74 2.71
CA ARG A 95 12.32 -10.90 3.28
C ARG A 95 12.88 -9.56 3.74
N PHE A 96 13.73 -9.60 4.78
CA PHE A 96 14.44 -8.44 5.30
C PHE A 96 15.98 -8.65 5.23
N PRO A 97 16.60 -8.48 4.05
CA PRO A 97 18.01 -8.83 3.87
C PRO A 97 19.01 -7.95 4.63
N ALA A 98 18.66 -6.71 4.96
CA ALA A 98 19.50 -5.77 5.68
C ALA A 98 18.70 -4.98 6.71
N ALA A 99 19.34 -4.63 7.83
CA ALA A 99 18.75 -3.75 8.83
C ALA A 99 18.67 -2.30 8.32
N VAL A 100 17.70 -1.54 8.84
CA VAL A 100 17.51 -0.11 8.58
C VAL A 100 17.94 0.67 9.83
N PRO A 101 19.16 1.22 9.89
CA PRO A 101 19.59 2.07 11.00
C PRO A 101 18.67 3.29 11.13
N VAL A 102 18.36 3.68 12.35
CA VAL A 102 17.67 4.94 12.61
C VAL A 102 18.51 6.11 12.10
N GLY A 103 17.85 7.10 11.50
CA GLY A 103 18.47 8.24 10.81
C GLY A 103 18.80 7.96 9.34
N SER A 104 18.77 6.70 8.88
CA SER A 104 18.95 6.39 7.46
C SER A 104 17.72 6.79 6.62
N ARG A 105 17.92 6.89 5.30
CA ARG A 105 16.85 7.14 4.33
C ARG A 105 16.52 5.86 3.57
N ILE A 106 15.23 5.62 3.35
CA ILE A 106 14.72 4.50 2.57
C ILE A 106 13.94 4.98 1.34
N ARG A 107 13.89 4.15 0.31
CA ARG A 107 13.08 4.38 -0.91
C ARG A 107 12.46 3.05 -1.35
N GLY A 108 11.22 3.10 -1.82
CA GLY A 108 10.55 1.94 -2.42
C GLY A 108 10.57 2.02 -3.94
N THR A 109 10.76 0.89 -4.60
CA THR A 109 10.51 0.71 -6.04
C THR A 109 9.45 -0.36 -6.24
N ALA A 110 8.39 -0.03 -6.97
CA ALA A 110 7.23 -0.91 -7.17
C ALA A 110 7.18 -1.48 -8.59
N GLU A 111 6.92 -2.78 -8.69
CA GLU A 111 6.73 -3.52 -9.94
C GLU A 111 5.38 -4.24 -9.88
N LEU A 112 4.54 -4.06 -10.90
CA LEU A 112 3.27 -4.78 -10.99
C LEU A 112 3.52 -6.16 -11.55
N VAL A 113 3.50 -7.18 -10.69
CA VAL A 113 3.76 -8.57 -11.09
C VAL A 113 2.52 -9.21 -11.71
N GLU A 114 1.36 -8.92 -11.14
CA GLU A 114 0.11 -9.55 -11.51
C GLU A 114 -1.07 -8.64 -11.22
N ALA A 115 -2.10 -8.71 -12.06
CA ALA A 115 -3.38 -8.03 -11.90
C ALA A 115 -4.46 -8.98 -12.40
N VAL A 116 -5.44 -9.29 -11.55
CA VAL A 116 -6.51 -10.25 -11.82
C VAL A 116 -7.85 -9.63 -11.44
N ASP A 117 -8.78 -9.62 -12.37
CA ASP A 117 -10.16 -9.22 -12.08
C ASP A 117 -10.84 -10.21 -11.13
N THR A 118 -11.57 -9.65 -10.17
CA THR A 118 -12.36 -10.41 -9.19
C THR A 118 -13.75 -9.80 -9.12
N PRO A 119 -14.76 -10.52 -8.59
CA PRO A 119 -16.09 -9.97 -8.40
C PRO A 119 -16.13 -8.70 -7.52
N GLN A 120 -15.12 -8.46 -6.69
CA GLN A 120 -15.03 -7.31 -5.78
C GLN A 120 -14.24 -6.13 -6.37
N GLY A 121 -13.51 -6.34 -7.47
CA GLY A 121 -12.57 -5.37 -8.03
C GLY A 121 -11.30 -6.01 -8.55
N LEU A 122 -10.21 -5.26 -8.65
CA LEU A 122 -8.95 -5.75 -9.20
C LEU A 122 -8.00 -6.19 -8.07
N ARG A 123 -7.61 -7.46 -8.05
CA ARG A 123 -6.56 -7.95 -7.15
C ARG A 123 -5.21 -7.87 -7.84
N ALA A 124 -4.28 -7.11 -7.26
CA ALA A 124 -2.96 -6.89 -7.80
C ALA A 124 -1.88 -7.38 -6.85
N ARG A 125 -0.85 -8.03 -7.41
CA ARG A 125 0.38 -8.36 -6.69
C ARG A 125 1.48 -7.42 -7.14
N VAL A 126 1.96 -6.61 -6.20
CA VAL A 126 2.99 -5.60 -6.41
C VAL A 126 4.23 -6.04 -5.66
N ARG A 127 5.32 -6.27 -6.38
CA ARG A 127 6.63 -6.46 -5.76
C ARG A 127 7.19 -5.09 -5.40
N VAL A 128 7.52 -4.92 -4.13
CA VAL A 128 8.17 -3.70 -3.66
C VAL A 128 9.53 -4.04 -3.08
N THR A 129 10.56 -3.38 -3.62
CA THR A 129 11.92 -3.43 -3.10
C THR A 129 12.20 -2.13 -2.36
N VAL A 130 12.48 -2.23 -1.06
CA VAL A 130 12.85 -1.10 -0.22
C VAL A 130 14.36 -1.10 -0.04
N GLU A 131 15.02 -0.07 -0.54
CA GLU A 131 16.46 0.15 -0.42
C GLU A 131 16.77 1.13 0.72
N VAL A 132 18.00 1.06 1.25
CA VAL A 132 18.55 2.04 2.19
C VAL A 132 19.61 2.83 1.45
N GLU A 133 19.59 4.16 1.57
CA GLU A 133 20.55 5.01 0.88
C GLU A 133 22.00 4.63 1.23
N GLY A 134 22.83 4.48 0.19
CA GLY A 134 24.24 4.14 0.34
C GLY A 134 24.50 2.68 0.75
N ARG A 135 23.52 1.78 0.61
CA ARG A 135 23.68 0.34 0.90
C ARG A 135 23.26 -0.54 -0.28
N ASP A 136 24.02 -1.60 -0.52
CA ASP A 136 23.80 -2.50 -1.65
C ASP A 136 22.65 -3.49 -1.44
N ARG A 137 22.44 -3.92 -0.19
CA ARG A 137 21.39 -4.90 0.16
C ARG A 137 20.09 -4.17 0.49
N PRO A 138 18.95 -4.58 -0.09
CA PRO A 138 17.66 -3.98 0.25
C PRO A 138 17.27 -4.29 1.69
N ALA A 139 16.56 -3.35 2.31
CA ALA A 139 15.97 -3.52 3.64
C ALA A 139 14.80 -4.49 3.63
N CYS A 140 13.98 -4.44 2.58
CA CYS A 140 12.80 -5.28 2.44
C CYS A 140 12.58 -5.61 0.97
N VAL A 141 12.23 -6.87 0.69
CA VAL A 141 11.65 -7.29 -0.60
C VAL A 141 10.37 -8.02 -0.29
N ALA A 142 9.25 -7.48 -0.75
CA ALA A 142 7.92 -7.99 -0.45
C ALA A 142 7.06 -8.07 -1.70
N GLU A 143 6.30 -9.17 -1.84
CA GLU A 143 5.20 -9.25 -2.79
C GLU A 143 3.89 -8.95 -2.03
N SER A 144 3.41 -7.71 -2.17
CA SER A 144 2.19 -7.22 -1.52
C SER A 144 0.99 -7.44 -2.42
N ILE A 145 -0.10 -7.96 -1.85
CA ILE A 145 -1.36 -8.18 -2.56
C ILE A 145 -2.34 -7.09 -2.12
N ALA A 146 -2.76 -6.28 -3.07
CA ALA A 146 -3.78 -5.26 -2.87
C ALA A 146 -5.06 -5.63 -3.62
N LEU A 147 -6.21 -5.43 -2.99
CA LEU A 147 -7.51 -5.44 -3.67
C LEU A 147 -7.96 -4.00 -3.87
N PHE A 148 -8.09 -3.59 -5.13
CA PHE A 148 -8.62 -2.27 -5.50
C PHE A 148 -10.11 -2.38 -5.79
N LEU A 149 -10.91 -1.74 -4.94
CA LEU A 149 -12.36 -1.69 -5.09
C LEU A 149 -12.72 -0.60 -6.10
N PRO A 150 -13.60 -0.87 -7.08
CA PRO A 150 -14.12 0.17 -7.96
C PRO A 150 -15.01 1.14 -7.17
N PRO A 151 -15.28 2.34 -7.70
CA PRO A 151 -16.36 3.19 -7.20
C PRO A 151 -17.67 2.41 -7.18
N SER A 152 -18.44 2.54 -6.10
CA SER A 152 -19.80 2.01 -6.07
C SER A 152 -20.58 2.63 -7.23
N LEU A 153 -21.18 1.79 -8.09
CA LEU A 153 -22.18 2.26 -9.04
C LEU A 153 -23.30 2.96 -8.24
N PRO A 154 -23.80 4.13 -8.69
CA PRO A 154 -25.01 4.67 -8.11
C PRO A 154 -26.12 3.60 -8.21
N PRO A 155 -27.02 3.50 -7.22
CA PRO A 155 -28.15 2.58 -7.32
C PRO A 155 -28.89 2.85 -8.64
N PRO A 156 -29.43 1.81 -9.31
CA PRO A 156 -30.23 2.03 -10.51
C PRO A 156 -31.35 3.01 -10.18
N VAL A 157 -31.49 4.04 -11.01
CA VAL A 157 -32.63 4.96 -10.89
C VAL A 157 -33.89 4.12 -11.06
N PRO A 158 -34.83 4.12 -10.09
CA PRO A 158 -36.07 3.37 -10.25
C PRO A 158 -36.79 3.88 -11.50
N SER A 159 -37.21 2.97 -12.37
CA SER A 159 -38.00 3.31 -13.55
C SER A 159 -39.21 4.15 -13.14
N PRO A 160 -39.57 5.21 -13.89
CA PRO A 160 -40.75 5.99 -13.58
C PRO A 160 -41.96 5.05 -13.57
N VAL A 161 -42.65 4.99 -12.43
CA VAL A 161 -43.91 4.26 -12.30
C VAL A 161 -44.87 4.93 -13.30
N PRO A 162 -45.45 4.19 -14.28
CA PRO A 162 -46.40 4.79 -15.20
C PRO A 162 -47.56 5.35 -14.40
N SER A 163 -47.85 6.65 -14.55
CA SER A 163 -48.96 7.29 -13.86
C SER A 163 -50.26 6.61 -14.31
N SER A 164 -50.93 5.90 -13.41
CA SER A 164 -52.28 5.43 -13.65
C SER A 164 -53.20 6.64 -13.70
N VAL A 165 -53.55 7.07 -14.91
CA VAL A 165 -54.62 8.05 -15.14
C VAL A 165 -55.93 7.35 -14.78
N PRO A 166 -56.72 7.83 -13.81
CA PRO A 166 -58.03 7.25 -13.54
C PRO A 166 -58.97 7.59 -14.68
N SER A 167 -59.49 6.57 -15.35
CA SER A 167 -60.53 6.69 -16.37
C SER A 167 -61.83 7.18 -15.72
N SER A 168 -62.18 8.44 -15.91
CA SER A 168 -63.47 8.98 -15.52
C SER A 168 -64.56 8.39 -16.42
N VAL A 169 -65.40 7.52 -15.86
CA VAL A 169 -66.64 7.07 -16.50
C VAL A 169 -67.72 8.14 -16.25
N PRO A 170 -68.46 8.61 -17.27
CA PRO A 170 -69.56 9.54 -17.05
C PRO A 170 -70.83 8.78 -16.62
N SER A 171 -71.45 9.22 -15.53
CA SER A 171 -72.75 8.72 -15.08
C SER A 171 -73.86 9.24 -15.99
N SER A 172 -74.79 8.35 -16.36
CA SER A 172 -76.08 8.68 -17.00
C SER A 172 -77.15 8.97 -15.94
#